data_AF-K1RUP4-F1
#
_entry.id   AF-K1RUP4-F1
#
_cell.length_a   1.000
_cell.length_b   1.000
_cell.length_c   1.000
_cell.angle_alpha   90.00
_cell.angle_beta   90.00
_cell.angle_gamma   90.00
#
_symmetry.space_group_name_H-M   'P 1'
#
loop_
_entity.id
_entity.type
_entity.pdbx_description
1 polymer ?
#
loop_
_entity_poly.entity_id
_entity_poly.type
_entity_poly.pdbx_seq_one_letter_code
_entity_poly.pdbx_strand_id
1 'polypeptide(L)'
;MDANCTKWSYATPTTGRMPESGKEVAMDTAALQLLGVTPELGAEVTVSYSITDKDQTAFTVTDTFTLVGYWDYDELMPVHYINISRDYADDIEAQAVKTGLQPFRTDLNVMMASSTNIQGQMEQVDTDLGYTWDSYTDPNSVRIGVNWGYTSSQLESQLDPELVIAIAAFLLLVIFTGYLIIYNIFQISVAGDIRFYGF
;
A
#
# COMPACT_ATOMS: atom_id res chain seq x y z
N MET A 1 -5.04 -1.10 -15.58
CA MET A 1 -5.11 0.06 -14.65
C MET A 1 -5.58 1.27 -15.41
N ASP A 2 -6.29 2.21 -14.76
CA ASP A 2 -6.55 3.53 -15.34
C ASP A 2 -5.35 4.48 -15.12
N ALA A 3 -5.40 5.67 -15.72
CA ALA A 3 -4.30 6.63 -15.65
C ALA A 3 -3.96 7.07 -14.21
N ASN A 4 -4.96 7.19 -13.32
CA ASN A 4 -4.74 7.58 -11.93
C ASN A 4 -4.07 6.46 -11.14
N CYS A 5 -4.57 5.23 -11.27
CA CYS A 5 -4.01 4.04 -10.65
C CYS A 5 -2.56 3.83 -11.10
N THR A 6 -2.30 3.92 -12.41
CA THR A 6 -0.95 3.82 -12.96
C THR A 6 -0.01 4.89 -12.39
N LYS A 7 -0.49 6.12 -12.18
CA LYS A 7 0.30 7.20 -11.56
C LYS A 7 0.56 6.94 -10.08
N TRP A 8 -0.46 6.59 -9.31
CA TRP A 8 -0.36 6.37 -7.86
C TRP A 8 0.42 5.11 -7.49
N SER A 9 0.47 4.14 -8.40
CA SER A 9 1.28 2.92 -8.28
C SER A 9 2.70 3.07 -8.81
N TYR A 10 3.12 4.27 -9.23
CA TYR A 10 4.45 4.50 -9.85
C TYR A 10 4.71 3.60 -11.07
N ALA A 11 3.64 3.20 -11.77
CA ALA A 11 3.69 2.27 -12.90
C ALA A 11 3.48 2.97 -14.24
N THR A 12 3.68 4.30 -14.30
CA THR A 12 3.51 5.07 -15.54
C THR A 12 4.72 4.86 -16.43
N PRO A 13 4.55 4.37 -17.67
CA PRO A 13 5.67 4.21 -18.60
C PRO A 13 6.44 5.52 -18.76
N THR A 14 7.75 5.48 -18.49
CA THR A 14 8.66 6.59 -18.79
C THR A 14 9.03 6.59 -20.27
N THR A 15 8.98 5.42 -20.89
CA THR A 15 9.16 5.21 -22.33
C THR A 15 7.97 4.46 -22.92
N GLY A 16 7.49 4.90 -24.09
CA GLY A 16 6.35 4.29 -24.78
C GLY A 16 5.01 4.77 -24.23
N ARG A 17 4.04 3.85 -24.11
CA ARG A 17 2.67 4.13 -23.66
C ARG A 17 2.09 2.97 -22.86
N MET A 18 0.90 3.19 -22.29
CA MET A 18 0.10 2.10 -21.73
C MET A 18 -0.46 1.21 -22.85
N PRO A 19 -0.73 -0.08 -22.56
CA PRO A 19 -1.43 -0.98 -23.47
C PRO A 19 -2.83 -0.48 -23.80
N GLU A 20 -3.20 -0.54 -25.07
CA GLU A 20 -4.50 -0.07 -25.57
C GLU A 20 -5.35 -1.22 -26.10
N SER A 21 -4.75 -2.25 -26.71
CA SER A 21 -5.51 -3.38 -27.26
C SER A 21 -4.68 -4.66 -27.39
N GLY A 22 -5.38 -5.80 -27.44
CA GLY A 22 -4.81 -7.11 -27.74
C GLY A 22 -3.69 -7.52 -26.78
N LYS A 23 -2.68 -8.23 -27.30
CA LYS A 23 -1.55 -8.70 -26.49
C LYS A 23 -0.46 -7.63 -26.36
N GLU A 24 -0.83 -6.44 -25.93
CA GLU A 24 0.10 -5.38 -25.56
C GLU A 24 0.41 -5.44 -24.05
N VAL A 25 1.65 -5.15 -23.68
CA VAL A 25 2.08 -5.14 -22.27
C VAL A 25 2.94 -3.92 -21.97
N ALA A 26 2.84 -3.42 -20.74
CA ALA A 26 3.79 -2.49 -20.15
C ALA A 26 4.20 -2.96 -18.76
N MET A 27 5.50 -2.94 -18.45
CA MET A 27 6.06 -3.48 -17.22
C MET A 27 7.35 -2.76 -16.81
N ASP A 28 7.77 -2.93 -15.55
CA ASP A 28 9.00 -2.35 -15.05
C ASP A 28 10.26 -3.07 -15.59
N THR A 29 11.37 -2.34 -15.66
CA THR A 29 12.65 -2.82 -16.21
C THR A 29 13.23 -4.01 -15.43
N ALA A 30 12.97 -4.10 -14.12
CA ALA A 30 13.43 -5.24 -13.33
C ALA A 30 12.63 -6.52 -13.64
N ALA A 31 11.30 -6.43 -13.82
CA ALA A 31 10.48 -7.54 -14.27
C ALA A 31 10.88 -8.03 -15.67
N LEU A 32 11.16 -7.11 -16.60
CA LEU A 32 11.69 -7.45 -17.92
C LEU A 32 13.01 -8.21 -17.83
N GLN A 33 13.93 -7.75 -16.98
CA GLN A 33 15.21 -8.41 -16.76
C GLN A 33 15.05 -9.83 -16.19
N LEU A 34 14.13 -10.02 -15.23
CA LEU A 34 13.81 -11.35 -14.67
C LEU A 34 13.27 -12.32 -15.73
N LEU A 35 12.54 -11.80 -16.72
CA LEU A 35 12.06 -12.55 -17.88
C LEU A 35 13.13 -12.72 -18.98
N GLY A 36 14.33 -12.16 -18.80
CA GLY A 36 15.40 -12.19 -19.79
C GLY A 36 15.15 -11.33 -21.03
N VAL A 37 14.23 -10.35 -20.94
CA VAL A 37 13.87 -9.46 -22.04
C VAL A 37 14.60 -8.12 -21.89
N THR A 38 15.16 -7.63 -23.00
CA THR A 38 15.75 -6.27 -23.05
C THR A 38 14.62 -5.24 -23.20
N PRO A 39 14.62 -4.13 -22.43
CA PRO A 39 13.56 -3.13 -22.47
C PRO A 39 13.60 -2.30 -23.77
N GLU A 40 13.00 -2.84 -24.82
CA GLU A 40 12.89 -2.23 -26.14
C GLU A 40 11.44 -2.27 -26.63
N LEU A 41 10.92 -1.13 -27.12
CA LEU A 41 9.55 -1.08 -27.63
C LEU A 41 9.41 -2.01 -28.84
N GLY A 42 8.35 -2.81 -28.85
CA GLY A 42 8.11 -3.85 -29.86
C GLY A 42 8.74 -5.21 -29.52
N ALA A 43 9.52 -5.32 -28.44
CA ALA A 43 10.05 -6.61 -27.99
C ALA A 43 8.93 -7.58 -27.61
N GLU A 44 9.16 -8.87 -27.87
CA GLU A 44 8.26 -9.94 -27.46
C GLU A 44 8.54 -10.35 -26.01
N VAL A 45 7.49 -10.34 -25.18
CA VAL A 45 7.54 -10.72 -23.76
C VAL A 45 6.63 -11.91 -23.56
N THR A 46 7.19 -13.08 -23.27
CA THR A 46 6.40 -14.29 -22.97
C THR A 46 6.19 -14.42 -21.47
N VAL A 47 4.94 -14.48 -21.04
CA VAL A 47 4.55 -14.60 -19.63
C VAL A 47 3.66 -15.83 -19.45
N SER A 48 4.01 -16.64 -18.45
CA SER A 48 3.17 -17.75 -17.98
C SER A 48 2.56 -17.40 -16.63
N TYR A 49 1.24 -17.52 -16.51
CA TYR A 49 0.51 -17.19 -15.28
C TYR A 49 -0.73 -18.08 -15.12
N SER A 50 -1.17 -18.27 -13.88
CA SER A 50 -2.35 -19.10 -13.57
C SER A 50 -3.52 -18.23 -13.15
N ILE A 51 -4.70 -18.53 -13.71
CA ILE A 51 -5.96 -17.95 -13.29
C ILE A 51 -6.53 -18.79 -12.15
N THR A 52 -6.66 -18.18 -10.98
CA THR A 52 -7.06 -18.84 -9.74
C THR A 52 -8.01 -17.95 -8.94
N ASP A 53 -8.89 -18.57 -8.17
CA ASP A 53 -9.59 -17.97 -7.04
C ASP A 53 -9.09 -18.67 -5.75
N LYS A 54 -9.59 -18.25 -4.59
CA LYS A 54 -9.22 -18.76 -3.27
C LYS A 54 -9.29 -20.27 -3.15
N ASP A 55 -10.30 -20.88 -3.77
CA ASP A 55 -10.61 -22.30 -3.59
C ASP A 55 -10.20 -23.19 -4.78
N GLN A 56 -9.81 -22.59 -5.92
CA GLN A 56 -9.51 -23.35 -7.14
C GLN A 56 -8.61 -22.59 -8.11
N THR A 57 -7.74 -23.34 -8.81
CA THR A 57 -7.05 -22.87 -10.01
C THR A 57 -7.81 -23.35 -11.24
N ALA A 58 -8.23 -22.43 -12.11
CA ALA A 58 -8.99 -22.79 -13.31
C ALA A 58 -8.09 -23.28 -14.45
N PHE A 59 -7.11 -22.48 -14.85
CA PHE A 59 -6.18 -22.84 -15.93
C PHE A 59 -4.92 -21.98 -15.88
N THR A 60 -3.90 -22.42 -16.61
CA THR A 60 -2.67 -21.68 -16.85
C THR A 60 -2.67 -21.13 -18.27
N VAL A 61 -2.21 -19.90 -18.41
CA VAL A 61 -2.02 -19.20 -19.68
C VAL A 61 -0.54 -19.03 -19.91
N THR A 62 -0.10 -19.20 -21.16
CA THR A 62 1.23 -18.77 -21.60
C THR A 62 1.04 -18.01 -22.88
N ASP A 63 1.32 -16.71 -22.84
CA ASP A 63 1.11 -15.81 -23.96
C ASP A 63 2.34 -14.93 -24.19
N THR A 64 2.54 -14.58 -25.46
CA THR A 64 3.57 -13.65 -25.91
C THR A 64 2.92 -12.30 -26.21
N PHE A 65 3.41 -11.28 -25.55
CA PHE A 65 2.94 -9.90 -25.62
C PHE A 65 3.95 -9.01 -26.35
N THR A 66 3.47 -7.95 -26.97
CA THR A 66 4.31 -6.87 -27.51
C THR A 66 4.53 -5.82 -26.43
N LEU A 67 5.79 -5.52 -26.09
CA LEU A 67 6.14 -4.48 -25.14
C LEU A 67 5.89 -3.09 -25.75
N VAL A 68 4.91 -2.35 -25.22
CA VAL A 68 4.54 -1.01 -25.73
C VAL A 68 4.91 0.13 -24.78
N GLY A 69 5.36 -0.19 -23.58
CA GLY A 69 5.91 0.77 -22.65
C GLY A 69 6.63 0.12 -21.48
N TYR A 70 7.54 0.85 -20.86
CA TYR A 70 8.25 0.41 -19.66
C TYR A 70 8.67 1.60 -18.80
N TRP A 71 8.98 1.31 -17.54
CA TRP A 71 9.46 2.29 -16.56
C TRP A 71 10.53 1.68 -15.65
N ASP A 72 11.29 2.54 -14.98
CA ASP A 72 12.29 2.10 -14.02
C ASP A 72 11.63 1.56 -12.75
N TYR A 73 12.15 0.46 -12.23
CA TYR A 73 11.70 -0.09 -10.96
C TYR A 73 11.96 0.89 -9.80
N ASP A 74 10.96 1.10 -8.95
CA ASP A 74 11.07 1.95 -7.77
C ASP A 74 11.28 1.10 -6.51
N GLU A 75 12.44 1.25 -5.85
CA GLU A 75 12.79 0.50 -4.63
C GLU A 75 11.85 0.80 -3.44
N LEU A 76 11.14 1.93 -3.45
CA LEU A 76 10.16 2.27 -2.41
C LEU A 76 8.86 1.46 -2.54
N MET A 77 8.61 0.89 -3.72
CA MET A 77 7.45 0.04 -4.01
C MET A 77 7.94 -1.33 -4.45
N PRO A 78 8.17 -2.28 -3.52
CA PRO A 78 8.74 -3.58 -3.83
C PRO A 78 7.73 -4.54 -4.48
N VAL A 79 6.98 -4.06 -5.48
CA VAL A 79 5.94 -4.78 -6.23
C VAL A 79 6.17 -4.51 -7.71
N HIS A 80 6.25 -5.58 -8.50
CA HIS A 80 6.29 -5.49 -9.95
C HIS A 80 4.87 -5.44 -10.51
N TYR A 81 4.67 -4.62 -11.54
CA TYR A 81 3.38 -4.54 -12.24
C TYR A 81 3.53 -4.98 -13.69
N ILE A 82 2.59 -5.82 -14.12
CA ILE A 82 2.39 -6.17 -15.53
C ILE A 82 1.05 -5.57 -15.94
N ASN A 83 1.10 -4.46 -16.66
CA ASN A 83 -0.09 -3.83 -17.20
C ASN A 83 -0.41 -4.45 -18.57
N ILE A 84 -1.66 -4.89 -18.73
CA ILE A 84 -2.23 -5.44 -19.96
C ILE A 84 -3.39 -4.56 -20.44
N SER A 85 -3.79 -4.71 -21.70
CA SER A 85 -4.94 -4.01 -22.23
C SER A 85 -6.26 -4.53 -21.64
N ARG A 86 -7.29 -3.68 -21.69
CA ARG A 86 -8.61 -4.01 -21.11
C ARG A 86 -9.30 -5.15 -21.85
N ASP A 87 -9.26 -5.13 -23.19
CA ASP A 87 -9.87 -6.17 -24.03
C ASP A 87 -9.27 -7.56 -23.78
N TYR A 88 -7.95 -7.65 -23.60
CA TYR A 88 -7.29 -8.90 -23.24
C TYR A 88 -7.72 -9.40 -21.85
N ALA A 89 -7.82 -8.50 -20.87
CA ALA A 89 -8.31 -8.86 -19.54
C ALA A 89 -9.76 -9.38 -19.57
N ASP A 90 -10.64 -8.71 -20.33
CA ASP A 90 -12.05 -9.10 -20.50
C ASP A 90 -12.16 -10.47 -21.22
N ASP A 91 -11.33 -10.73 -22.23
CA ASP A 91 -11.29 -12.02 -22.93
C ASP A 91 -10.85 -13.18 -22.02
N ILE A 92 -9.88 -12.93 -21.14
CA ILE A 92 -9.41 -13.92 -20.15
C ILE A 92 -10.47 -14.15 -19.06
N GLU A 93 -11.12 -13.09 -18.57
CA GLU A 93 -12.24 -13.20 -17.63
C GLU A 93 -13.40 -14.02 -18.23
N ALA A 94 -13.77 -13.75 -19.48
CA ALA A 94 -14.83 -14.50 -20.16
C ALA A 94 -14.51 -16.00 -20.31
N GLN A 95 -13.22 -16.36 -20.37
CA GLN A 95 -12.78 -17.76 -20.34
C GLN A 95 -12.82 -18.33 -18.92
N ALA A 96 -12.37 -17.58 -17.92
CA ALA A 96 -12.41 -17.94 -16.51
C ALA A 96 -13.82 -18.23 -16.00
N VAL A 97 -14.80 -17.37 -16.33
CA VAL A 97 -16.19 -17.56 -15.92
C VAL A 97 -16.78 -18.86 -16.47
N LYS A 98 -16.37 -19.30 -17.67
CA LYS A 98 -16.82 -20.58 -18.26
C LYS A 98 -16.32 -21.80 -17.49
N THR A 99 -15.23 -21.67 -16.71
CA THR A 99 -14.74 -22.74 -15.84
C THR A 99 -15.36 -22.69 -14.44
N GLY A 100 -16.37 -21.84 -14.23
CA GLY A 100 -17.08 -21.70 -12.94
C GLY A 100 -16.40 -20.77 -11.95
N LEU A 101 -15.39 -19.99 -12.36
CA LEU A 101 -14.87 -18.90 -11.54
C LEU A 101 -15.88 -17.74 -11.46
N GLN A 102 -15.84 -17.01 -10.35
CA GLN A 102 -16.51 -15.71 -10.27
C GLN A 102 -15.81 -14.71 -11.21
N PRO A 103 -16.54 -13.68 -11.69
CA PRO A 103 -15.93 -12.56 -12.40
C PRO A 103 -14.76 -11.96 -11.61
N PHE A 104 -13.79 -11.41 -12.33
CA PHE A 104 -12.63 -10.79 -11.72
C PHE A 104 -13.07 -9.61 -10.85
N ARG A 105 -12.47 -9.53 -9.66
CA ARG A 105 -12.68 -8.40 -8.76
C ARG A 105 -12.22 -7.11 -9.45
N THR A 106 -13.07 -6.09 -9.40
CA THR A 106 -12.70 -4.73 -9.80
C THR A 106 -12.38 -3.93 -8.56
N ASP A 107 -11.16 -3.39 -8.51
CA ASP A 107 -10.70 -2.55 -7.41
C ASP A 107 -10.84 -1.07 -7.78
N LEU A 108 -11.49 -0.32 -6.89
CA LEU A 108 -11.55 1.14 -6.96
C LEU A 108 -10.49 1.72 -6.02
N ASN A 109 -9.51 2.41 -6.60
CA ASN A 109 -8.54 3.16 -5.83
C ASN A 109 -9.03 4.60 -5.64
N VAL A 110 -9.05 5.06 -4.39
CA VAL A 110 -9.45 6.42 -4.03
C VAL A 110 -8.31 7.08 -3.28
N MET A 111 -7.91 8.27 -3.72
CA MET A 111 -6.95 9.10 -3.02
C MET A 111 -7.70 10.14 -2.19
N MET A 112 -7.68 9.96 -0.87
CA MET A 112 -8.31 10.88 0.07
C MET A 112 -7.54 12.21 0.14
N ALA A 113 -8.25 13.30 0.36
CA ALA A 113 -7.64 14.62 0.52
C ALA A 113 -6.75 14.72 1.79
N SER A 114 -7.06 13.92 2.81
CA SER A 114 -6.29 13.79 4.04
C SER A 114 -5.83 12.36 4.24
N SER A 115 -4.57 12.19 4.65
CA SER A 115 -4.00 10.90 5.07
C SER A 115 -4.38 10.50 6.50
N THR A 116 -5.03 11.37 7.26
CA THR A 116 -5.49 11.06 8.63
C THR A 116 -6.73 10.17 8.60
N ASN A 117 -6.71 9.04 9.31
CA ASN A 117 -7.85 8.13 9.43
C ASN A 117 -8.51 7.76 8.08
N ILE A 118 -7.71 7.36 7.08
CA ILE A 118 -8.22 6.99 5.74
C ILE A 118 -9.31 5.91 5.84
N GLN A 119 -9.14 4.93 6.73
CA GLN A 119 -10.12 3.86 6.96
C GLN A 119 -11.48 4.46 7.36
N GLY A 120 -11.53 5.28 8.41
CA GLY A 120 -12.79 5.90 8.85
C GLY A 120 -13.39 6.85 7.81
N GLN A 121 -12.57 7.54 7.00
CA GLN A 121 -13.10 8.33 5.89
C GLN A 121 -13.79 7.44 4.84
N MET A 122 -13.22 6.28 4.50
CA MET A 122 -13.83 5.34 3.56
C MET A 122 -15.08 4.66 4.14
N GLU A 123 -15.07 4.30 5.42
CA GLU A 123 -16.25 3.77 6.11
C GLU A 123 -17.42 4.78 6.11
N GLN A 124 -17.11 6.07 6.28
CA GLN A 124 -18.11 7.13 6.15
C GLN A 124 -18.66 7.22 4.72
N VAL A 125 -17.79 7.14 3.71
CA VAL A 125 -18.21 7.15 2.30
C VAL A 125 -19.15 5.97 2.00
N ASP A 126 -18.79 4.76 2.43
CA ASP A 126 -19.63 3.57 2.24
C ASP A 126 -20.96 3.73 2.98
N THR A 127 -20.95 4.23 4.22
CA THR A 127 -22.17 4.51 4.99
C THR A 127 -23.09 5.50 4.27
N ASP A 128 -22.54 6.62 3.78
CA ASP A 128 -23.28 7.68 3.09
C ASP A 128 -23.91 7.18 1.78
N LEU A 129 -23.26 6.22 1.13
CA LEU A 129 -23.72 5.58 -0.10
C LEU A 129 -24.60 4.34 0.14
N GLY A 130 -24.74 3.91 1.39
CA GLY A 130 -25.57 2.76 1.79
C GLY A 130 -24.90 1.39 1.59
N TYR A 131 -23.57 1.35 1.48
CA TYR A 131 -22.77 0.13 1.42
C TYR A 131 -22.35 -0.34 2.82
N THR A 132 -22.05 -1.64 2.92
CA THR A 132 -21.35 -2.24 4.07
C THR A 132 -19.94 -2.65 3.64
N TRP A 133 -19.07 -3.10 4.56
CA TRP A 133 -17.70 -3.52 4.21
C TRP A 133 -17.24 -4.81 4.92
N ASP A 134 -18.09 -5.35 5.79
CA ASP A 134 -17.71 -6.42 6.73
C ASP A 134 -17.72 -7.82 6.08
N SER A 135 -18.46 -7.96 4.98
CA SER A 135 -18.75 -9.25 4.35
C SER A 135 -18.00 -9.44 3.03
N TYR A 136 -17.56 -10.67 2.77
CA TYR A 136 -16.97 -11.05 1.48
C TYR A 136 -18.01 -11.55 0.47
N THR A 137 -19.23 -11.85 0.92
CA THR A 137 -20.26 -12.53 0.11
C THR A 137 -21.52 -11.71 -0.05
N ASP A 138 -21.66 -10.61 0.69
CA ASP A 138 -22.80 -9.71 0.56
C ASP A 138 -22.64 -8.87 -0.71
N PRO A 139 -23.61 -8.90 -1.65
CA PRO A 139 -23.55 -8.09 -2.87
C PRO A 139 -23.52 -6.59 -2.61
N ASN A 140 -23.94 -6.12 -1.43
CA ASN A 140 -23.90 -4.71 -1.03
C ASN A 140 -22.66 -4.36 -0.17
N SER A 141 -21.67 -5.25 -0.12
CA SER A 141 -20.44 -5.03 0.63
C SER A 141 -19.28 -4.61 -0.29
N VAL A 142 -18.68 -3.45 0.01
CA VAL A 142 -17.49 -2.92 -0.64
C VAL A 142 -16.32 -3.06 0.33
N ARG A 143 -15.36 -3.92 -0.01
CA ARG A 143 -14.20 -4.18 0.87
C ARG A 143 -13.27 -2.96 0.89
N ILE A 144 -13.08 -2.39 2.07
CA ILE A 144 -12.11 -1.31 2.29
C ILE A 144 -10.72 -1.91 2.55
N GLY A 145 -9.72 -1.40 1.85
CA GLY A 145 -8.31 -1.68 2.10
C GLY A 145 -7.52 -0.38 2.05
N VAL A 146 -6.69 -0.13 3.06
CA VAL A 146 -5.80 1.03 3.06
C VAL A 146 -4.38 0.59 2.74
N ASN A 147 -3.73 1.36 1.86
CA ASN A 147 -2.36 1.08 1.47
C ASN A 147 -1.43 1.09 2.69
N TRP A 148 -0.63 0.03 2.83
CA TRP A 148 0.28 -0.20 3.95
C TRP A 148 1.29 0.92 4.17
N GLY A 149 1.64 1.71 3.14
CA GLY A 149 2.46 2.91 3.28
C GLY A 149 1.85 3.99 4.19
N TYR A 150 0.55 3.94 4.42
CA TYR A 150 -0.18 4.82 5.34
C TYR A 150 -0.41 4.20 6.72
N THR A 151 0.11 3.00 7.00
CA THR A 151 -0.09 2.32 8.30
C THR A 151 0.41 3.17 9.46
N SER A 152 1.52 3.91 9.29
CA SER A 152 2.02 4.86 10.30
C SER A 152 1.02 5.99 10.58
N SER A 153 0.44 6.59 9.54
CA SER A 153 -0.60 7.61 9.67
C SER A 153 -1.92 7.08 10.24
N GLN A 154 -2.21 5.78 10.05
CA GLN A 154 -3.34 5.14 10.72
C GLN A 154 -3.10 4.96 12.21
N LEU A 155 -1.88 4.58 12.60
CA LEU A 155 -1.51 4.41 14.00
C LEU A 155 -1.73 5.72 14.77
N GLU A 156 -1.34 6.86 14.19
CA GLU A 156 -1.61 8.19 14.76
C GLU A 156 -3.12 8.46 14.96
N SER A 157 -3.96 8.07 14.00
CA SER A 157 -5.41 8.23 14.12
C SER A 157 -6.09 7.24 15.08
N GLN A 158 -5.38 6.16 15.44
CA GLN A 158 -5.83 5.13 16.39
C GLN A 158 -5.21 5.31 17.78
N LEU A 159 -4.35 6.33 17.99
CA LEU A 159 -3.84 6.65 19.31
C LEU A 159 -5.01 7.13 20.17
N ASP A 160 -5.48 6.22 21.04
CA ASP A 160 -6.50 6.49 22.03
C ASP A 160 -6.10 7.72 22.86
N PRO A 161 -6.96 8.76 22.96
CA PRO A 161 -6.72 9.90 23.85
C PRO A 161 -6.30 9.48 25.26
N GLU A 162 -6.83 8.38 25.79
CA GLU A 162 -6.43 7.84 27.09
C GLU A 162 -4.98 7.35 27.10
N LEU A 163 -4.54 6.67 26.03
CA LEU A 163 -3.17 6.21 25.87
C LEU A 163 -2.20 7.41 25.75
N VAL A 164 -2.58 8.45 25.02
CA VAL A 164 -1.77 9.67 24.88
C VAL A 164 -1.61 10.38 26.23
N ILE A 165 -2.70 10.49 27.01
CA ILE A 165 -2.66 11.07 28.36
C ILE A 165 -1.78 10.21 29.28
N ALA A 166 -1.86 8.88 29.19
CA ALA A 166 -1.03 7.98 29.99
C ALA A 166 0.46 8.13 29.65
N ILE A 167 0.82 8.21 28.36
CA ILE A 167 2.20 8.47 27.92
C ILE A 167 2.69 9.83 28.41
N ALA A 168 1.87 10.89 28.29
CA ALA A 168 2.22 12.21 28.77
C ALA A 168 2.43 12.25 30.29
N ALA A 169 1.55 11.62 31.06
CA ALA A 169 1.68 11.51 32.51
C ALA A 169 2.95 10.73 32.92
N PHE A 170 3.27 9.66 32.21
CA PHE A 170 4.49 8.89 32.43
C PHE A 170 5.75 9.72 32.13
N LEU A 171 5.79 10.45 31.01
CA LEU A 171 6.89 11.34 30.66
C LEU A 171 7.07 12.46 31.70
N LEU A 172 5.96 13.05 32.18
CA LEU A 172 5.99 14.05 33.26
C LEU A 172 6.56 13.45 34.55
N LEU A 173 6.21 12.21 34.89
CA LEU A 173 6.74 11.52 36.07
C LEU A 173 8.25 11.27 35.92
N VAL A 174 8.72 10.85 34.74
CA VAL A 174 10.16 10.66 34.45
C VAL A 174 10.92 11.98 34.59
N ILE A 175 10.40 13.08 34.03
CA ILE A 175 11.00 14.41 34.16
C ILE A 175 11.02 14.85 35.63
N PHE A 176 9.91 14.65 36.35
CA PHE A 176 9.79 15.03 37.75
C PHE A 176 10.76 14.25 38.66
N THR A 177 10.87 12.94 38.45
CA THR A 177 11.83 12.10 39.20
C THR A 177 13.27 12.47 38.87
N GLY A 178 13.59 12.71 37.59
CA GLY A 178 14.89 13.22 37.18
C GLY A 178 15.23 14.56 37.84
N TYR A 179 14.28 15.50 37.88
CA TYR A 179 14.43 16.78 38.56
C TYR A 179 14.74 16.60 40.06
N LEU A 180 14.00 15.73 40.75
CA LEU A 180 14.23 15.46 42.18
C LEU A 180 15.60 14.82 42.44
N ILE A 181 16.06 13.90 41.59
CA ILE A 181 17.39 13.29 41.73
C ILE A 181 18.47 14.36 41.56
N ILE A 182 18.37 15.18 40.51
CA ILE A 182 19.32 16.27 40.25
C ILE A 182 19.34 17.25 41.43
N TYR A 183 18.17 17.67 41.91
CA TYR A 183 18.06 18.57 43.05
C TYR A 183 18.70 18.00 44.32
N ASN A 184 18.44 16.73 44.62
CA ASN A 184 19.05 16.04 45.77
C ASN A 184 20.58 15.97 45.65
N ILE A 185 21.11 15.67 44.47
CA ILE A 185 22.56 15.65 44.22
C ILE A 185 23.16 17.04 44.41
N PHE A 186 22.55 18.09 43.84
CA PHE A 186 23.03 19.47 44.03
C PHE A 186 22.96 19.91 45.49
N GLN A 187 21.90 19.56 46.23
CA GLN A 187 21.80 19.87 47.65
C GLN A 187 22.91 19.21 48.47
N ILE A 188 23.21 17.93 48.21
CA ILE A 188 24.32 17.22 48.87
C ILE A 188 25.66 17.83 48.48
N SER A 189 25.87 18.15 47.20
CA SER A 189 27.10 18.76 46.69
C SER A 189 27.34 20.14 47.30
N VAL A 190 26.32 21.00 47.36
CA VAL A 190 26.40 22.34 47.96
C VAL A 190 26.56 22.27 49.48
N ALA A 191 25.84 21.37 50.15
CA ALA A 191 25.99 21.17 51.60
C ALA A 191 27.35 20.55 51.99
N GLY A 192 28.00 19.83 51.08
CA GLY A 192 29.38 19.36 51.20
C GLY A 192 30.40 20.49 51.06
N ASP A 193 30.19 21.41 50.13
CA ASP A 193 31.10 22.54 49.85
C ASP A 193 31.03 23.65 50.92
N ILE A 194 29.84 23.89 51.50
CA ILE A 194 29.67 24.86 52.61
C ILE A 194 30.44 24.43 53.87
N ARG A 195 30.69 23.13 54.08
CA ARG A 195 31.52 22.65 55.20
C ARG A 195 33.02 22.77 54.93
N PHE A 196 33.43 22.99 53.69
CA PHE A 196 34.85 23.14 53.31
C PHE A 196 35.31 24.61 53.31
N TYR A 197 34.38 25.57 53.20
CA TYR A 197 34.66 27.02 53.25
C TYR A 197 33.92 27.78 54.37
N GLY A 198 33.27 27.09 55.30
CA GLY A 198 32.73 27.69 56.52
C GLY A 198 33.79 27.78 57.61
N PHE A 199 34.21 29.02 57.93
CA PHE A 199 34.72 29.35 59.26
C PHE A 199 33.61 29.18 60.31
#